data_AF-A0A3D0ZP29-F1
#
_entry.id   AF-A0A3D0ZP29-F1
#
_cell.length_a   1.000
_cell.length_b   1.000
_cell.length_c   1.000
_cell.angle_alpha   90.00
_cell.angle_beta   90.00
_cell.angle_gamma   90.00
#
_symmetry.space_group_name_H-M   'P 1'
#
loop_
_entity.id
_entity.type
_entity.pdbx_description
1 polymer ?
#
loop_
_entity_poly.entity_id
_entity_poly.type
_entity_poly.pdbx_seq_one_letter_code
_entity_poly.pdbx_strand_id
1 'polypeptide(L)'
;GERDFAPSGNPLEDIRRMWDNHVEFGLKQPELYLVMFGNIRPESRPAIVADAEALMEEMLNKAAAAGQLNVQPREAARSILAANVGVTLMLIAESAAERNLELSTMTRDAMIFAVSAAQAEGAPPEDSGKSSVVVAAIALNAALQASHSDQLSSSELKLFLEWLHRISTSTSS
;
A
#
# COMPACT_ATOMS: atom_id res chain seq x y z
N GLY A 1 -19.30 12.41 -5.83
CA GLY A 1 -19.22 12.26 -4.37
C GLY A 1 -18.09 11.30 -4.08
N GLU A 2 -16.87 11.81 -4.12
CA GLU A 2 -15.65 11.00 -4.20
C GLU A 2 -14.55 11.56 -3.28
N ARG A 3 -14.94 12.40 -2.32
CA ARG A 3 -14.03 13.10 -1.39
C ARG A 3 -14.62 13.22 0.02
N ASP A 4 -15.37 12.23 0.45
CA ASP A 4 -15.75 12.12 1.87
C ASP A 4 -15.06 10.91 2.49
N PHE A 5 -13.73 10.91 2.35
CA PHE A 5 -12.86 9.95 3.01
C PHE A 5 -12.14 10.69 4.14
N ALA A 6 -12.81 10.83 5.29
CA ALA A 6 -12.15 11.31 6.48
C ALA A 6 -11.16 10.22 6.95
N PRO A 7 -9.86 10.51 7.07
CA PRO A 7 -8.90 9.57 7.64
C PRO A 7 -9.33 9.18 9.06
N SER A 8 -9.34 7.89 9.38
CA SER A 8 -9.77 7.42 10.72
C SER A 8 -8.69 7.61 11.78
N GLY A 9 -7.50 8.03 11.37
CA GLY A 9 -6.31 8.03 12.21
C GLY A 9 -5.62 6.66 12.29
N ASN A 10 -6.20 5.61 11.69
CA ASN A 10 -5.58 4.31 11.53
C ASN A 10 -5.27 4.06 10.03
N PRO A 11 -4.01 4.26 9.59
CA PRO A 11 -3.64 4.18 8.18
C PRO A 11 -4.01 2.85 7.51
N LEU A 12 -3.84 1.71 8.18
CA LEU A 12 -4.14 0.41 7.59
C LEU A 12 -5.65 0.16 7.47
N GLU A 13 -6.45 0.63 8.42
CA GLU A 13 -7.92 0.63 8.29
C GLU A 13 -8.39 1.57 7.17
N ASP A 14 -7.70 2.69 6.99
CA ASP A 14 -7.99 3.59 5.89
C ASP A 14 -7.71 2.92 4.53
N ILE A 15 -6.63 2.13 4.42
CA ILE A 15 -6.35 1.31 3.24
C ILE A 15 -7.43 0.23 3.02
N ARG A 16 -7.93 -0.41 4.08
CA ARG A 16 -9.06 -1.37 3.96
C ARG A 16 -10.30 -0.71 3.37
N ARG A 17 -10.68 0.47 3.86
CA ARG A 17 -11.84 1.20 3.33
C ARG A 17 -11.62 1.66 1.89
N MET A 18 -10.41 2.09 1.54
CA MET A 18 -10.07 2.44 0.15
C MET A 18 -10.22 1.22 -0.78
N TRP A 19 -9.74 0.06 -0.37
CA TRP A 19 -9.88 -1.18 -1.11
C TRP A 19 -11.36 -1.49 -1.42
N ASP A 20 -12.19 -1.44 -0.37
CA ASP A 20 -13.62 -1.76 -0.48
C ASP A 20 -14.35 -0.77 -1.39
N ASN A 21 -14.05 0.53 -1.26
CA ASN A 21 -14.60 1.57 -2.12
C ASN A 21 -14.22 1.36 -3.60
N HIS A 22 -12.99 0.94 -3.88
CA HIS A 22 -12.53 0.68 -5.25
C HIS A 22 -13.26 -0.51 -5.88
N VAL A 23 -13.42 -1.60 -5.13
CA VAL A 23 -14.20 -2.77 -5.56
C VAL A 23 -15.67 -2.38 -5.79
N GLU A 24 -16.25 -1.63 -4.85
CA GLU A 24 -17.63 -1.15 -4.97
C GLU A 24 -17.84 -0.28 -6.21
N PHE A 25 -16.90 0.63 -6.50
CA PHE A 25 -16.90 1.45 -7.72
C PHE A 25 -16.88 0.58 -8.98
N GLY A 26 -15.97 -0.40 -9.05
CA GLY A 26 -15.87 -1.30 -10.21
C GLY A 26 -17.14 -2.13 -10.43
N LEU A 27 -17.77 -2.61 -9.36
CA LEU A 27 -19.02 -3.37 -9.45
C LEU A 27 -20.24 -2.50 -9.79
N LYS A 28 -20.28 -1.25 -9.32
CA LYS A 28 -21.35 -0.30 -9.65
C LYS A 28 -21.25 0.21 -11.08
N GLN A 29 -20.03 0.37 -11.62
CA GLN A 29 -19.77 1.00 -12.91
C GLN A 29 -18.78 0.18 -13.78
N PRO A 30 -19.11 -1.07 -14.15
CA PRO A 30 -18.15 -1.98 -14.79
C PRO A 30 -17.61 -1.47 -16.13
N GLU A 31 -18.46 -0.86 -16.97
CA GLU A 31 -18.03 -0.33 -18.27
C GLU A 31 -17.02 0.82 -18.13
N LEU A 32 -17.27 1.74 -17.19
CA LEU A 32 -16.34 2.83 -16.88
C LEU A 32 -15.04 2.29 -16.30
N TYR A 33 -15.15 1.29 -15.41
CA TYR A 33 -13.99 0.65 -14.81
C TYR A 33 -13.08 -0.01 -15.87
N LEU A 34 -13.66 -0.69 -16.87
CA LEU A 34 -12.90 -1.30 -17.97
C LEU A 34 -12.18 -0.26 -18.84
N VAL A 35 -12.76 0.93 -19.02
CA VAL A 35 -12.06 2.05 -19.71
C VAL A 35 -10.84 2.50 -18.91
N MET A 36 -10.94 2.58 -17.58
CA MET A 36 -9.87 3.07 -16.70
C MET A 36 -8.77 2.03 -16.45
N PHE A 37 -9.14 0.76 -16.25
CA PHE A 37 -8.24 -0.29 -15.74
C PHE A 37 -8.14 -1.54 -16.64
N GLY A 38 -9.05 -1.72 -17.61
CA GLY A 38 -9.10 -2.91 -18.47
C GLY A 38 -8.27 -2.81 -19.76
N ASN A 39 -7.93 -1.61 -20.21
CA ASN A 39 -7.19 -1.39 -21.46
C ASN A 39 -5.66 -1.46 -21.27
N ILE A 40 -5.14 -2.66 -21.04
CA ILE A 40 -3.71 -2.89 -20.79
C ILE A 40 -2.93 -2.93 -22.11
N ARG A 41 -1.85 -2.15 -22.20
CA ARG A 41 -0.92 -2.14 -23.34
C ARG A 41 0.50 -2.42 -22.85
N PRO A 42 1.29 -3.27 -23.54
CA PRO A 42 2.70 -3.45 -23.21
C PRO A 42 3.43 -2.11 -23.12
N GLU A 43 4.27 -1.96 -22.11
CA GLU A 43 5.12 -0.77 -21.88
C GLU A 43 4.37 0.56 -21.69
N SER A 44 3.04 0.54 -21.55
CA SER A 44 2.23 1.73 -21.34
C SER A 44 1.47 1.65 -20.03
N ARG A 45 1.85 2.52 -19.08
CA ARG A 45 1.17 2.63 -17.80
C ARG A 45 0.15 3.78 -17.84
N PRO A 46 -1.16 3.51 -17.64
CA PRO A 46 -2.17 4.57 -17.62
C PRO A 46 -1.91 5.57 -16.48
N ALA A 47 -2.11 6.87 -16.74
CA ALA A 47 -1.93 7.93 -15.75
C ALA A 47 -2.79 7.68 -14.50
N ILE A 48 -4.02 7.21 -14.68
CA ILE A 48 -4.95 6.93 -13.59
C ILE A 48 -4.45 5.85 -12.61
N VAL A 49 -3.69 4.88 -13.10
CA VAL A 49 -3.07 3.84 -12.27
C VAL A 49 -1.83 4.39 -11.53
N ALA A 50 -1.14 5.38 -12.11
CA ALA A 50 -0.05 6.07 -11.43
C ALA A 50 -0.59 7.00 -10.32
N ASP A 51 -1.67 7.73 -10.59
CA ASP A 51 -2.31 8.63 -9.62
C ASP A 51 -2.88 7.85 -8.43
N ALA A 52 -3.55 6.72 -8.69
CA ALA A 52 -4.06 5.83 -7.63
C ALA A 52 -2.93 5.24 -6.78
N GLU A 53 -1.80 4.84 -7.39
CA GLU A 53 -0.63 4.35 -6.65
C GLU A 53 -0.03 5.44 -5.77
N ALA A 54 0.10 6.67 -6.29
CA ALA A 54 0.65 7.80 -5.53
C ALA A 54 -0.22 8.19 -4.32
N LEU A 55 -1.54 8.18 -4.46
CA LEU A 55 -2.46 8.44 -3.35
C LEU A 55 -2.33 7.37 -2.26
N MET A 56 -2.26 6.09 -2.67
CA MET A 56 -2.09 4.97 -1.75
C MET A 56 -0.72 5.04 -1.05
N GLU A 57 0.34 5.41 -1.77
CA GLU A 57 1.68 5.62 -1.24
C GLU A 57 1.70 6.72 -0.16
N GLU A 58 1.00 7.85 -0.36
CA GLU A 58 0.91 8.91 0.65
C GLU A 58 0.30 8.39 1.97
N MET A 59 -0.74 7.56 1.89
CA MET A 59 -1.36 6.97 3.07
C MET A 59 -0.45 5.94 3.75
N LEU A 60 0.24 5.13 2.96
CA LEU A 60 1.20 4.14 3.47
C LEU A 60 2.46 4.78 4.05
N ASN A 61 2.83 5.99 3.63
CA ASN A 61 3.88 6.76 4.31
C ASN A 61 3.51 7.08 5.76
N LYS A 62 2.22 7.36 6.06
CA LYS A 62 1.74 7.56 7.43
C LYS A 62 1.82 6.26 8.25
N ALA A 63 1.49 5.13 7.63
CA ALA A 63 1.65 3.81 8.25
C ALA A 63 3.13 3.49 8.54
N ALA A 64 4.02 3.74 7.59
CA ALA A 64 5.46 3.55 7.77
C ALA A 64 6.02 4.43 8.89
N ALA A 65 5.67 5.73 8.93
CA ALA A 65 6.11 6.63 9.99
C ALA A 65 5.65 6.17 11.39
N ALA A 66 4.50 5.48 11.48
CA ALA A 66 4.00 4.85 12.69
C ALA A 66 4.62 3.47 12.99
N GLY A 67 5.62 3.02 12.21
CA GLY A 67 6.26 1.71 12.37
C GLY A 67 5.39 0.52 11.96
N GLN A 68 4.32 0.74 11.20
CA GLN A 68 3.32 -0.28 10.87
C GLN A 68 3.64 -1.06 9.59
N LEU A 69 4.70 -0.72 8.84
CA LEU A 69 5.06 -1.38 7.56
C LEU A 69 6.42 -2.07 7.61
N ASN A 70 6.50 -3.25 7.00
CA ASN A 70 7.72 -4.05 6.85
C ASN A 70 8.36 -3.94 5.45
N VAL A 71 7.69 -3.25 4.53
CA VAL A 71 8.11 -2.98 3.14
C VAL A 71 8.06 -1.49 2.89
N GLN A 72 8.73 -1.03 1.83
CA GLN A 72 8.68 0.38 1.45
C GLN A 72 7.24 0.79 1.05
N PRO A 73 6.75 1.99 1.44
CA PRO A 73 5.40 2.46 1.12
C PRO A 73 5.03 2.34 -0.36
N ARG A 74 5.95 2.68 -1.25
CA ARG A 74 5.78 2.57 -2.70
C ARG A 74 5.56 1.11 -3.17
N GLU A 75 6.32 0.18 -2.61
CA GLU A 75 6.22 -1.25 -2.94
C GLU A 75 4.90 -1.83 -2.41
N ALA A 76 4.51 -1.45 -1.19
CA ALA A 76 3.22 -1.79 -0.61
C ALA A 76 2.07 -1.26 -1.47
N ALA A 77 2.11 0.03 -1.85
CA ALA A 77 1.08 0.67 -2.66
C ALA A 77 0.89 -0.06 -4.00
N ARG A 78 2.01 -0.32 -4.70
CA ARG A 78 1.99 -1.02 -5.98
C ARG A 78 1.41 -2.44 -5.86
N SER A 79 1.80 -3.17 -4.82
CA SER A 79 1.34 -4.55 -4.60
C SER A 79 -0.15 -4.62 -4.26
N ILE A 80 -0.61 -3.74 -3.36
CA ILE A 80 -2.01 -3.65 -2.96
C ILE A 80 -2.88 -3.20 -4.15
N LEU A 81 -2.47 -2.17 -4.90
CA LEU A 81 -3.22 -1.70 -6.06
C LEU A 81 -3.31 -2.77 -7.15
N ALA A 82 -2.22 -3.50 -7.41
CA ALA A 82 -2.23 -4.59 -8.39
C ALA A 82 -3.24 -5.69 -8.01
N ALA A 83 -3.24 -6.11 -6.74
CA ALA A 83 -4.18 -7.10 -6.24
C ALA A 83 -5.63 -6.59 -6.28
N ASN A 84 -5.86 -5.34 -5.86
CA ASN A 84 -7.18 -4.72 -5.83
C ASN A 84 -7.79 -4.59 -7.24
N VAL A 85 -6.99 -4.15 -8.22
CA VAL A 85 -7.41 -4.07 -9.62
C VAL A 85 -7.74 -5.45 -10.18
N GLY A 86 -6.88 -6.45 -9.93
CA GLY A 86 -7.09 -7.82 -10.40
C GLY A 86 -8.35 -8.47 -9.82
N VAL A 87 -8.55 -8.34 -8.50
CA VAL A 87 -9.77 -8.80 -7.81
C VAL A 87 -11.01 -8.12 -8.40
N THR A 88 -10.97 -6.80 -8.59
CA THR A 88 -12.12 -6.07 -9.11
C THR A 88 -12.47 -6.51 -10.53
N LEU A 89 -11.47 -6.70 -11.41
CA LEU A 89 -11.69 -7.21 -12.76
C LEU A 89 -12.24 -8.64 -12.77
N MET A 90 -11.77 -9.51 -11.86
CA MET A 90 -12.31 -10.86 -11.70
C MET A 90 -13.79 -10.83 -11.33
N LEU A 91 -14.16 -10.03 -10.32
CA LEU A 91 -15.55 -9.91 -9.88
C LEU A 91 -16.45 -9.26 -10.94
N ILE A 92 -15.93 -8.35 -11.76
CA ILE A 92 -16.67 -7.77 -12.91
C ILE A 92 -16.99 -8.87 -13.94
N ALA A 93 -16.07 -9.80 -14.18
CA ALA A 93 -16.25 -10.89 -15.14
C ALA A 93 -17.28 -11.95 -14.71
N GLU A 94 -17.55 -12.05 -13.41
CA GLU A 94 -18.56 -12.96 -12.84
C GLU A 94 -19.99 -12.40 -12.97
N SER A 95 -20.96 -13.31 -13.13
CA SER A 95 -22.37 -12.94 -13.06
C SER A 95 -22.75 -12.48 -11.65
N ALA A 96 -23.72 -11.57 -11.52
CA ALA A 96 -24.08 -11.03 -10.22
C ALA A 96 -24.52 -12.10 -9.18
N ALA A 97 -25.02 -13.24 -9.63
CA ALA A 97 -25.44 -14.34 -8.77
C ALA A 97 -24.27 -15.24 -8.29
N GLU A 98 -23.16 -15.24 -9.02
CA GLU A 98 -21.99 -16.08 -8.73
C GLU A 98 -20.87 -15.31 -8.02
N ARG A 99 -20.98 -13.98 -7.95
CA ARG A 99 -19.98 -13.10 -7.33
C ARG A 99 -19.71 -13.46 -5.87
N ASN A 100 -18.48 -13.88 -5.59
CA ASN A 100 -18.03 -14.13 -4.24
C ASN A 100 -17.18 -12.96 -3.68
N LEU A 101 -17.81 -12.08 -2.89
CA LEU A 101 -17.11 -10.95 -2.25
C LEU A 101 -16.11 -11.36 -1.17
N GLU A 102 -16.13 -12.62 -0.72
CA GLU A 102 -15.12 -13.16 0.18
C GLU A 102 -13.74 -13.16 -0.47
N LEU A 103 -13.65 -13.34 -1.80
CA LEU A 103 -12.39 -13.23 -2.55
C LEU A 103 -11.71 -11.88 -2.32
N SER A 104 -12.50 -10.81 -2.35
CA SER A 104 -12.02 -9.45 -2.11
C SER A 104 -11.52 -9.28 -0.67
N THR A 105 -12.32 -9.73 0.30
CA THR A 105 -11.99 -9.64 1.72
C THR A 105 -10.70 -10.41 2.05
N MET A 106 -10.62 -11.67 1.62
CA MET A 106 -9.47 -12.55 1.84
C MET A 106 -8.20 -11.97 1.22
N THR A 107 -8.27 -11.48 -0.03
CA THR A 107 -7.12 -10.94 -0.74
C THR A 107 -6.65 -9.63 -0.14
N ARG A 108 -7.58 -8.73 0.22
CA ARG A 108 -7.29 -7.49 0.93
C ARG A 108 -6.52 -7.75 2.22
N ASP A 109 -7.06 -8.63 3.05
CA ASP A 109 -6.51 -8.89 4.39
C ASP A 109 -5.15 -9.59 4.29
N ALA A 110 -4.98 -10.51 3.32
CA ALA A 110 -3.68 -11.12 3.03
C ALA A 110 -2.62 -10.10 2.57
N MET A 111 -2.98 -9.19 1.66
CA MET A 111 -2.05 -8.16 1.17
C MET A 111 -1.69 -7.16 2.27
N ILE A 112 -2.67 -6.73 3.08
CA ILE A 112 -2.40 -5.84 4.21
C ILE A 112 -1.52 -6.54 5.25
N PHE A 113 -1.81 -7.80 5.58
CA PHE A 113 -0.98 -8.59 6.48
C PHE A 113 0.46 -8.69 5.96
N ALA A 114 0.65 -9.02 4.69
CA ALA A 114 1.97 -9.19 4.08
C ALA A 114 2.85 -7.93 4.19
N VAL A 115 2.26 -6.74 4.05
CA VAL A 115 3.01 -5.47 4.13
C VAL A 115 3.14 -4.91 5.55
N SER A 116 2.35 -5.43 6.50
CA SER A 116 2.29 -4.92 7.86
C SER A 116 3.46 -5.44 8.69
N ALA A 117 4.07 -4.57 9.50
CA ALA A 117 5.09 -4.93 10.48
C ALA A 117 4.51 -5.58 11.75
N ALA A 118 3.38 -6.27 11.64
CA ALA A 118 2.67 -6.84 12.79
C ALA A 118 3.63 -7.71 13.63
N GLN A 119 4.12 -7.16 14.74
CA GLN A 119 4.48 -7.97 15.89
C GLN A 119 3.15 -8.48 16.41
N ALA A 120 2.87 -9.76 16.21
CA ALA A 120 1.76 -10.40 16.88
C ALA A 120 2.01 -10.25 18.38
N GLU A 121 1.30 -9.34 19.03
CA GLU A 121 1.25 -9.25 20.50
C GLU A 121 0.70 -10.58 21.02
N GLY A 122 1.59 -11.54 21.32
CA GLY A 122 1.24 -12.84 21.90
C GLY A 122 1.72 -14.09 21.17
N ALA A 123 2.33 -13.99 19.99
CA ALA A 123 3.08 -15.12 19.42
C ALA A 123 4.57 -14.98 19.82
N PRO A 124 5.30 -16.08 20.10
CA PRO A 124 6.75 -16.01 20.10
C PRO A 124 7.19 -15.39 18.78
N PRO A 125 8.31 -14.64 18.74
CA PRO A 125 8.82 -14.09 17.50
C PRO A 125 9.22 -15.25 16.58
N GLU A 126 8.24 -15.79 15.85
CA GLU A 126 8.52 -16.42 14.58
C GLU A 126 9.06 -15.30 13.72
N ASP A 127 10.31 -15.47 13.33
CA ASP A 127 11.12 -14.60 12.51
C ASP A 127 10.29 -14.07 11.35
N SER A 128 9.58 -12.95 11.55
CA SER A 128 8.97 -12.19 10.48
C SER A 128 10.16 -11.78 9.64
N GLY A 129 10.41 -12.49 8.54
CA GLY A 129 11.74 -12.65 7.90
C GLY A 129 12.47 -11.39 7.44
N LYS A 130 12.09 -10.20 7.90
CA LYS A 130 12.81 -8.95 7.83
C LYS A 130 13.27 -8.50 9.22
N SER A 131 14.58 -8.26 9.32
CA SER A 131 15.25 -7.73 10.53
C SER A 131 14.56 -6.48 11.08
N SER A 132 14.50 -6.34 12.41
CA SER A 132 14.00 -5.13 13.10
C SER A 132 14.68 -3.83 12.64
N VAL A 133 15.94 -3.94 12.18
CA VAL A 133 16.70 -2.83 11.58
C VAL A 133 16.08 -2.35 10.27
N VAL A 134 15.55 -3.26 9.45
CA VAL A 134 14.87 -2.93 8.18
C VAL A 134 13.59 -2.14 8.45
N VAL A 135 12.77 -2.61 9.39
CA VAL A 135 11.53 -1.91 9.80
C VAL A 135 11.84 -0.53 10.35
N ALA A 136 12.84 -0.41 11.23
CA ALA A 136 13.27 0.87 11.79
C ALA A 136 13.77 1.84 10.70
N ALA A 137 14.52 1.33 9.70
CA ALA A 137 14.98 2.15 8.58
C ALA A 137 13.83 2.66 7.72
N ILE A 138 12.82 1.83 7.43
CA ILE A 138 11.60 2.23 6.71
C ILE A 138 10.86 3.33 7.48
N ALA A 139 10.65 3.12 8.78
CA ALA A 139 9.90 4.04 9.62
C ALA A 139 10.59 5.41 9.75
N LEU A 140 11.90 5.40 10.02
CA LEU A 140 12.67 6.64 10.14
C LEU A 140 12.76 7.38 8.80
N ASN A 141 12.91 6.67 7.68
CA ASN A 141 12.91 7.27 6.36
C ASN A 141 11.57 7.98 6.06
N ALA A 142 10.44 7.33 6.36
CA ALA A 142 9.11 7.92 6.18
C ALA A 142 8.89 9.13 7.11
N ALA A 143 9.29 9.03 8.38
CA ALA A 143 9.18 10.13 9.34
C ALA A 143 10.00 11.36 8.91
N LEU A 144 11.25 11.16 8.46
CA LEU A 144 12.13 12.24 8.01
C LEU A 144 11.64 12.92 6.73
N GLN A 145 10.95 12.21 5.84
CA GLN A 145 10.35 12.82 4.65
C GLN A 145 9.10 13.65 4.99
N ALA A 146 8.35 13.24 6.02
CA ALA A 146 7.18 13.98 6.50
C ALA A 146 7.56 15.22 7.33
N SER A 147 8.72 15.22 7.98
CA SER A 147 9.21 16.32 8.82
C SER A 147 10.26 17.17 8.10
N HIS A 148 10.18 18.50 8.20
CA HIS A 148 11.32 19.36 7.85
C HIS A 148 12.34 19.32 9.00
N SER A 149 13.36 18.47 8.88
CA SER A 149 14.42 18.40 9.88
C SER A 149 15.37 19.60 9.74
N ASP A 150 15.33 20.51 10.71
CA ASP A 150 16.25 21.65 10.79
C ASP A 150 17.64 21.25 11.35
N GLN A 151 17.80 20.00 11.79
CA GLN A 151 19.03 19.51 12.43
C GLN A 151 20.08 19.03 11.43
N LEU A 152 19.68 18.69 10.20
CA LEU A 152 20.56 18.23 9.14
C LEU A 152 20.53 19.24 8.00
N SER A 153 21.70 19.56 7.44
CA SER A 153 21.74 20.30 6.18
C SER A 153 21.06 19.50 5.05
N SER A 154 20.66 20.19 3.98
CA SER A 154 20.01 19.54 2.84
C SER A 154 20.85 18.43 2.21
N SER A 155 22.19 18.54 2.26
CA SER A 155 23.10 17.51 1.75
C SER A 155 23.21 16.31 2.68
N GLU A 156 23.28 16.54 4.00
CA GLU A 156 23.32 15.47 5.00
C GLU A 156 22.01 14.68 5.03
N LEU A 157 20.86 15.38 4.98
CA LEU A 157 19.55 14.73 4.94
C LEU A 157 19.41 13.83 3.72
N LYS A 158 19.82 14.31 2.53
CA LYS A 158 19.79 13.50 1.30
C LYS A 158 20.63 12.23 1.44
N LEU A 159 21.85 12.35 1.96
CA LEU A 159 22.74 11.21 2.16
C LEU A 159 22.18 10.23 3.19
N PHE A 160 21.57 10.73 4.25
CA PHE A 160 20.99 9.89 5.30
C PHE A 160 19.76 9.11 4.81
N LEU A 161 18.85 9.77 4.08
CA LEU A 161 17.71 9.10 3.42
C LEU A 161 18.17 8.00 2.46
N GLU A 162 19.22 8.27 1.67
CA GLU A 162 19.82 7.26 0.79
C GLU A 162 20.36 6.05 1.56
N TRP A 163 21.05 6.25 2.69
CA TRP A 163 21.55 5.16 3.51
C TRP A 163 20.43 4.34 4.16
N LEU A 164 19.38 5.00 4.68
CA LEU A 164 18.21 4.32 5.21
C LEU A 164 17.50 3.50 4.13
N HIS A 165 17.39 4.04 2.91
CA HIS A 165 16.84 3.31 1.77
C HIS A 165 17.66 2.06 1.44
N ARG A 166 18.99 2.14 1.43
CA ARG A 166 19.85 0.94 1.23
C ARG A 166 19.66 -0.11 2.31
N ILE A 167 19.63 0.30 3.58
CA ILE A 167 19.40 -0.63 4.70
C ILE A 167 18.04 -1.32 4.55
N SER A 168 17.00 -0.57 4.20
CA SER A 168 15.63 -1.11 4.07
C SER A 168 15.43 -2.08 2.89
N THR A 169 16.27 -1.98 1.87
CA THR A 169 16.23 -2.82 0.66
C THR A 169 17.27 -3.93 0.70
N SER A 170 18.04 -4.01 1.78
CA SER A 170 19.02 -5.07 2.01
C SER A 170 18.29 -6.38 2.31
N THR A 171 18.35 -7.35 1.40
CA THR A 171 17.91 -8.71 1.68
C THR A 171 18.90 -9.35 2.65
N SER A 172 18.46 -9.69 3.87
CA SER A 172 19.23 -10.58 4.75
C SER A 172 19.43 -11.91 4.00
N SER A 173 20.69 -12.21 3.65
CA SER A 173 21.07 -13.47 3.01
C SER A 173 21.04 -14.62 4.00
#